data_AF-A0A512T3P7-F1
#
_entry.id   AF-A0A512T3P7-F1
#
_cell.length_a   1.000
_cell.length_b   1.000
_cell.length_c   1.000
_cell.angle_alpha   90.00
_cell.angle_beta   90.00
_cell.angle_gamma   90.00
#
_symmetry.space_group_name_H-M   'P 1'
#
loop_
_entity.id
_entity.type
_entity.pdbx_description
1 polymer ?
#
loop_
_entity_poly.entity_id
_entity_poly.type
_entity_poly.pdbx_seq_one_letter_code
_entity_poly.pdbx_strand_id
1 'polypeptide(L)'
;MQHHGAIRVGTVALGLVAGAVAGAVFVWALDTGSYNIWGAMVVIPIVVLVDLLVLSSVLKREADPWVRRVIMAGFLAKLVGILARYFVTYVVYGGTSDAERYNQYAAFKYLRWRAGDLDISSIPLEGTQWMELTTTAVYTVIGPSPLAAFFVFGSAAFWGVYLCYRAFRTAFPGGDARRYALLVFLLPSILYWPSSIGKESWLMLFVGVTSLGVARFFAGRTDAIPLLVAGAFGTAIVRPHIALMLFGALTIAQLFRPSSGHATSILSKTAGFAVLALGAVLLASQSAAFLGIDDLSVGSISDQLQERGENATQGGSSFTATPALSPLAWPVALVTVVFRPFPFEANNVQLLVQSMEGLALMVLFYRQRAQLRQLPSTLRRNPYLVFVVSYVLIFCWGFSSIGNFGILARQRVLMLPLLVVLLALPRVHRDVPKVARRRFRVTAE
;
A
#
# COMPACT_ATOMS: atom_id res chain seq x y z
N MET A 1 15.41 -21.76 -44.41
CA MET A 1 15.26 -22.45 -43.10
C MET A 1 16.58 -22.49 -42.32
N GLN A 2 17.22 -21.35 -42.01
CA GLN A 2 18.53 -21.32 -41.31
C GLN A 2 18.62 -20.35 -40.10
N HIS A 3 17.59 -19.56 -39.81
CA HIS A 3 17.64 -18.58 -38.70
C HIS A 3 17.24 -19.10 -37.30
N HIS A 4 16.81 -20.36 -37.16
CA HIS A 4 16.38 -20.91 -35.86
C HIS A 4 17.51 -21.53 -35.02
N GLY A 5 18.70 -21.78 -35.60
CA GLY A 5 19.83 -22.40 -34.91
C GLY A 5 20.69 -21.43 -34.07
N ALA A 6 20.96 -20.24 -34.62
CA ALA A 6 21.83 -19.25 -33.96
C ALA A 6 21.23 -18.67 -32.65
N ILE A 7 19.90 -18.55 -32.59
CA ILE A 7 19.18 -18.05 -31.40
C ILE A 7 19.31 -19.02 -30.21
N ARG A 8 19.42 -20.33 -30.47
CA ARG A 8 19.58 -21.37 -29.43
C ARG A 8 21.00 -21.44 -28.86
N VAL A 9 22.03 -21.26 -29.70
CA VAL A 9 23.43 -21.27 -29.23
C VAL A 9 23.73 -20.03 -28.39
N GLY A 10 23.25 -18.86 -28.80
CA GLY A 10 23.40 -17.62 -28.03
C GLY A 10 22.69 -17.65 -26.66
N THR A 11 21.50 -18.24 -26.58
CA THR A 11 20.77 -18.39 -25.31
C THR A 11 21.41 -19.42 -24.37
N VAL A 12 21.94 -20.52 -24.91
CA VAL A 12 22.67 -21.53 -24.11
C VAL A 12 24.00 -20.95 -23.60
N ALA A 13 24.77 -20.25 -24.44
CA ALA A 13 26.00 -19.58 -24.04
C ALA A 13 25.75 -18.50 -22.98
N LEU A 14 24.71 -17.68 -23.16
CA LEU A 14 24.30 -16.68 -22.16
C LEU A 14 23.89 -17.34 -20.83
N GLY A 15 23.18 -18.47 -20.89
CA GLY A 15 22.79 -19.24 -19.71
C GLY A 15 23.98 -19.83 -18.96
N LEU A 16 24.98 -20.36 -19.69
CA LEU A 16 26.22 -20.88 -19.11
C LEU A 16 27.06 -19.77 -18.46
N VAL A 17 27.20 -18.62 -19.13
CA VAL A 17 27.91 -17.47 -18.57
C VAL A 17 27.19 -16.94 -17.34
N ALA A 18 25.87 -16.79 -17.39
CA ALA A 18 25.07 -16.36 -16.23
C ALA A 18 25.18 -17.36 -15.07
N GLY A 19 25.17 -18.66 -15.35
CA GLY A 19 25.37 -19.72 -14.34
C GLY A 19 26.76 -19.69 -13.73
N ALA A 20 27.81 -19.52 -14.54
CA ALA A 20 29.19 -19.42 -14.07
C ALA A 20 29.42 -18.16 -13.22
N VAL A 21 28.88 -17.01 -13.64
CA VAL A 21 28.93 -15.76 -12.87
C VAL A 21 28.15 -15.91 -11.55
N ALA A 22 26.95 -16.48 -11.58
CA ALA A 22 26.17 -16.73 -10.36
C ALA A 22 26.92 -17.67 -9.40
N GLY A 23 27.54 -18.73 -9.92
CA GLY A 23 28.37 -19.65 -9.14
C GLY A 23 29.59 -18.96 -8.53
N ALA A 24 30.32 -18.14 -9.30
CA ALA A 24 31.46 -17.40 -8.81
C ALA A 24 31.09 -16.37 -7.72
N VAL A 25 29.98 -15.65 -7.91
CA VAL A 25 29.45 -14.72 -6.89
C VAL A 25 28.99 -15.48 -5.64
N PHE A 26 28.45 -16.69 -5.79
CA PHE A 26 28.04 -17.52 -4.66
C PHE A 26 29.24 -18.05 -3.87
N VAL A 27 30.30 -18.49 -4.54
CA VAL A 27 31.56 -18.87 -3.89
C VAL A 27 32.17 -17.68 -3.15
N TRP A 28 32.19 -16.50 -3.77
CA TRP A 28 32.61 -15.27 -3.09
C TRP A 28 31.75 -14.95 -1.87
N ALA A 29 30.43 -15.11 -1.96
CA ALA A 29 29.54 -14.88 -0.83
C ALA A 29 29.77 -15.86 0.32
N LEU A 30 30.06 -17.13 0.03
CA LEU A 30 30.44 -18.12 1.06
C LEU A 30 31.75 -17.73 1.76
N ASP A 31 32.70 -17.19 1.01
CA ASP A 31 34.00 -16.72 1.53
C ASP A 31 33.87 -15.53 2.50
N THR A 32 32.81 -14.73 2.38
CA THR A 32 32.54 -13.65 3.35
C THR A 32 32.20 -14.15 4.76
N GLY A 33 31.85 -15.43 4.94
CA GLY A 33 31.40 -16.02 6.21
C GLY A 33 30.09 -15.45 6.77
N SER A 34 29.47 -14.47 6.08
CA SER A 34 28.28 -13.77 6.56
C SER A 34 27.01 -14.42 6.01
N TYR A 35 26.19 -14.99 6.91
CA TYR A 35 24.87 -15.53 6.56
C TYR A 35 23.99 -14.53 5.82
N ASN A 36 24.14 -13.24 6.13
CA ASN A 36 23.37 -12.20 5.45
C ASN A 36 23.59 -12.23 3.93
N ILE A 37 24.82 -12.47 3.47
CA ILE A 37 25.19 -12.40 2.05
C ILE A 37 24.91 -13.73 1.36
N TRP A 38 25.50 -14.84 1.82
CA TRP A 38 25.31 -16.13 1.16
C TRP A 38 23.88 -16.68 1.31
N GLY A 39 23.25 -16.45 2.47
CA GLY A 39 21.85 -16.83 2.70
C GLY A 39 20.90 -16.06 1.79
N ALA A 40 21.13 -14.75 1.61
CA ALA A 40 20.37 -13.94 0.67
C ALA A 40 20.50 -14.43 -0.78
N MET A 41 21.68 -14.89 -1.20
CA MET A 41 21.88 -15.43 -2.54
C MET A 41 21.06 -16.69 -2.84
N VAL A 42 20.69 -17.45 -1.80
CA VAL A 42 19.80 -18.61 -1.95
C VAL A 42 18.33 -18.20 -1.85
N VAL A 43 17.98 -17.41 -0.84
CA VAL A 43 16.58 -17.08 -0.54
C VAL A 43 15.97 -16.13 -1.57
N ILE A 44 16.71 -15.10 -2.02
CA ILE A 44 16.17 -14.08 -2.93
C ILE A 44 15.71 -14.69 -4.27
N PRO A 45 16.50 -15.51 -4.97
CA PRO A 45 16.04 -16.16 -6.20
C PRO A 45 14.78 -17.00 -5.99
N ILE A 46 14.64 -17.67 -4.85
CA ILE A 46 13.44 -18.46 -4.52
C ILE A 46 12.23 -17.54 -4.34
N VAL A 47 12.35 -16.47 -3.55
CA VAL A 47 11.26 -15.49 -3.34
C VAL A 47 10.85 -14.87 -4.68
N VAL A 48 11.81 -14.41 -5.48
CA VAL A 48 11.55 -13.81 -6.80
C VAL A 48 10.92 -14.82 -7.75
N LEU A 49 11.36 -16.09 -7.74
CA LEU A 49 10.77 -17.14 -8.56
C LEU A 49 9.31 -17.40 -8.16
N VAL A 50 9.03 -17.52 -6.87
CA VAL A 50 7.66 -17.69 -6.36
C VAL A 50 6.79 -16.51 -6.79
N ASP A 51 7.27 -15.28 -6.62
CA ASP A 51 6.55 -14.08 -7.07
C ASP A 51 6.29 -14.10 -8.57
N LEU A 52 7.27 -14.46 -9.40
CA LEU A 52 7.12 -14.57 -10.85
C LEU A 52 6.14 -15.68 -11.25
N LEU A 53 6.13 -16.82 -10.55
CA LEU A 53 5.18 -17.90 -10.80
C LEU A 53 3.75 -17.44 -10.49
N VAL A 54 3.53 -16.83 -9.32
CA VAL A 54 2.22 -16.28 -8.94
C VAL A 54 1.82 -15.16 -9.92
N LEU A 55 2.74 -14.26 -10.26
CA LEU A 55 2.51 -13.17 -11.19
C LEU A 55 2.13 -13.69 -12.58
N SER A 56 2.80 -14.73 -13.08
CA SER A 56 2.48 -15.36 -14.35
C SER A 56 1.06 -15.94 -14.36
N SER A 57 0.62 -16.54 -13.25
CA SER A 57 -0.74 -17.09 -13.12
C SER A 57 -1.80 -16.00 -13.13
N VAL A 58 -1.48 -14.88 -12.50
CA VAL A 58 -2.39 -13.76 -12.29
C VAL A 58 -2.48 -12.88 -13.53
N LEU A 59 -1.35 -12.63 -14.21
CA LEU A 59 -1.27 -11.85 -15.44
C LEU A 59 -1.96 -12.52 -16.63
N LYS A 60 -2.08 -13.84 -16.64
CA LYS A 60 -2.91 -14.58 -17.62
C LYS A 60 -4.39 -14.14 -17.59
N ARG A 61 -4.87 -13.67 -16.43
CA ARG A 61 -6.25 -13.19 -16.25
C ARG A 61 -6.42 -11.71 -16.64
N GLU A 62 -5.34 -10.97 -16.88
CA GLU A 62 -5.43 -9.59 -17.33
C GLU A 62 -5.52 -9.53 -18.86
N ALA A 63 -6.62 -8.96 -19.34
CA ALA A 63 -6.96 -8.90 -20.76
C ALA A 63 -6.09 -7.88 -21.53
N ASP A 64 -5.67 -6.79 -20.88
CA ASP A 64 -4.87 -5.74 -21.52
C ASP A 64 -3.36 -6.06 -21.46
N PRO A 65 -2.69 -6.33 -22.61
CA PRO A 65 -1.25 -6.64 -22.64
C PRO A 65 -0.38 -5.45 -22.20
N TRP A 66 -0.86 -4.21 -22.35
CA TRP A 66 -0.13 -3.04 -21.89
C TRP A 66 -0.11 -3.00 -20.36
N VAL A 67 -1.25 -3.24 -19.71
CA VAL A 67 -1.32 -3.29 -18.25
C VAL A 67 -0.47 -4.44 -17.70
N ARG A 68 -0.46 -5.58 -18.38
CA ARG A 68 0.43 -6.70 -18.05
C ARG A 68 1.91 -6.28 -18.01
N ARG A 69 2.36 -5.53 -19.01
CA ARG A 69 3.74 -5.00 -19.06
C ARG A 69 4.02 -4.00 -17.95
N VAL A 70 3.06 -3.13 -17.62
CA VAL A 70 3.21 -2.16 -16.52
C VAL A 70 3.30 -2.86 -15.17
N ILE A 71 2.49 -3.89 -14.91
CA ILE A 71 2.58 -4.67 -13.67
C ILE A 71 3.95 -5.35 -13.57
N MET A 72 4.45 -5.94 -14.67
CA MET A 72 5.79 -6.55 -14.69
C MET A 72 6.90 -5.51 -14.47
N ALA A 73 6.81 -4.36 -15.15
CA ALA A 73 7.75 -3.25 -14.93
C ALA A 73 7.71 -2.74 -13.49
N GLY A 74 6.52 -2.66 -12.90
CA GLY A 74 6.32 -2.30 -11.50
C GLY A 74 6.93 -3.31 -10.53
N PHE A 75 6.81 -4.61 -10.81
CA PHE A 75 7.47 -5.65 -10.03
C PHE A 75 9.00 -5.50 -10.08
N LEU A 76 9.57 -5.35 -11.28
CA LEU A 76 11.02 -5.13 -11.44
C LEU A 76 11.48 -3.84 -10.75
N ALA A 77 10.73 -2.75 -10.91
CA ALA A 77 11.00 -1.49 -10.23
C ALA A 77 10.89 -1.61 -8.70
N LYS A 78 10.01 -2.48 -8.20
CA LYS A 78 9.91 -2.80 -6.77
C LYS A 78 11.15 -3.52 -6.27
N LEU A 79 11.69 -4.48 -7.02
CA LEU A 79 12.96 -5.14 -6.65
C LEU A 79 14.10 -4.12 -6.54
N VAL A 80 14.17 -3.17 -7.47
CA VAL A 80 15.13 -2.04 -7.39
C VAL A 80 14.84 -1.17 -6.16
N GLY A 81 13.57 -0.87 -5.88
CA GLY A 81 13.16 -0.11 -4.70
C GLY A 81 13.55 -0.79 -3.38
N ILE A 82 13.48 -2.12 -3.30
CA ILE A 82 13.93 -2.91 -2.15
C ILE A 82 15.44 -2.77 -1.95
N LEU A 83 16.22 -2.93 -3.02
CA LEU A 83 17.68 -2.76 -2.96
C LEU A 83 18.08 -1.33 -2.58
N ALA A 84 17.44 -0.32 -3.19
CA ALA A 84 17.67 1.08 -2.86
C ALA A 84 17.35 1.38 -1.40
N ARG A 85 16.23 0.85 -0.89
CA ARG A 85 15.83 1.03 0.51
C ARG A 85 16.79 0.32 1.46
N TYR A 86 17.27 -0.88 1.12
CA TYR A 86 18.30 -1.59 1.88
C TYR A 86 19.60 -0.77 1.96
N PHE A 87 20.08 -0.28 0.81
CA PHE A 87 21.28 0.54 0.73
C PHE A 87 21.17 1.80 1.60
N VAL A 88 20.08 2.56 1.48
CA VAL A 88 19.89 3.77 2.31
C VAL A 88 19.83 3.42 3.80
N THR A 89 19.18 2.32 4.16
CA THR A 89 19.04 1.92 5.57
C THR A 89 20.37 1.53 6.21
N TYR A 90 21.15 0.69 5.53
CA TYR A 90 22.34 0.08 6.11
C TYR A 90 23.63 0.85 5.80
N VAL A 91 23.72 1.47 4.63
CA VAL A 91 24.92 2.18 4.19
C VAL A 91 24.83 3.68 4.51
N VAL A 92 23.73 4.33 4.15
CA VAL A 92 23.60 5.79 4.32
C VAL A 92 23.26 6.18 5.76
N TYR A 93 22.36 5.45 6.40
CA TYR A 93 21.97 5.70 7.80
C TYR A 93 22.75 4.86 8.82
N GLY A 94 23.75 4.09 8.38
CA GLY A 94 24.59 3.29 9.28
C GLY A 94 23.82 2.29 10.13
N GLY A 95 22.67 1.81 9.66
CA GLY A 95 21.82 0.86 10.40
C GLY A 95 20.93 1.49 11.47
N THR A 96 20.92 2.82 11.63
CA THR A 96 20.05 3.53 12.60
C THR A 96 18.60 3.57 12.10
N SER A 97 17.92 2.43 12.14
CA SER A 97 16.54 2.29 11.67
C SER A 97 15.75 1.27 12.47
N ASP A 98 14.42 1.42 12.46
CA ASP A 98 13.50 0.41 13.02
C ASP A 98 13.76 -0.99 12.47
N ALA A 99 14.13 -1.10 11.19
CA ALA A 99 14.39 -2.36 10.52
C ALA A 99 15.55 -3.12 11.16
N GLU A 100 16.57 -2.41 11.65
CA GLU A 100 17.72 -3.03 12.28
C GLU A 100 17.39 -3.56 13.67
N ARG A 101 16.55 -2.86 14.44
CA ARG A 101 16.02 -3.39 15.70
C ARG A 101 15.29 -4.71 15.47
N TYR A 102 14.40 -4.77 14.47
CA TYR A 102 13.65 -5.98 14.15
C TYR A 102 14.56 -7.12 13.69
N ASN A 103 15.58 -6.80 12.90
CA ASN A 103 16.61 -7.74 12.46
C ASN A 103 17.37 -8.34 13.65
N GLN A 104 17.89 -7.53 14.57
CA GLN A 104 18.67 -7.99 15.72
C GLN A 104 17.84 -8.88 16.65
N TYR A 105 16.61 -8.47 16.95
CA TYR A 105 15.70 -9.27 17.76
C TYR A 105 15.43 -10.65 17.13
N ALA A 106 15.06 -10.66 15.83
CA ALA A 106 14.76 -11.88 15.11
C ALA A 106 15.98 -12.80 14.97
N ALA A 107 17.17 -12.23 14.73
CA ALA A 107 18.43 -12.98 14.65
C ALA A 107 18.80 -13.67 15.97
N PHE A 108 18.39 -13.14 17.12
CA PHE A 108 18.59 -13.78 18.41
C PHE A 108 17.55 -14.87 18.71
N LYS A 109 16.27 -14.63 18.34
CA LYS A 109 15.15 -15.50 18.74
C LYS A 109 14.84 -16.63 17.76
N TYR A 110 15.23 -16.55 16.49
CA TYR A 110 14.80 -17.52 15.47
C TYR A 110 15.23 -18.98 15.76
N LEU A 111 16.40 -19.21 16.36
CA LEU A 111 16.84 -20.57 16.73
C LEU A 111 15.98 -21.18 17.83
N ARG A 112 15.55 -20.37 18.81
CA ARG A 112 14.64 -20.83 19.88
C ARG A 112 13.30 -21.24 19.31
N TRP A 113 12.76 -20.44 18.39
CA TRP A 113 11.52 -20.78 17.70
C TRP A 113 11.66 -22.03 16.83
N ARG A 114 12.81 -22.24 16.16
CA ARG A 114 13.10 -23.50 15.45
C ARG A 114 13.19 -24.71 16.40
N ALA A 115 13.61 -24.49 17.64
CA ALA A 115 13.65 -25.51 18.68
C ALA A 115 12.28 -25.73 19.37
N GLY A 116 11.23 -25.00 18.97
CA GLY A 116 9.88 -25.10 19.55
C GLY A 116 9.66 -24.25 20.81
N ASP A 117 10.65 -23.45 21.22
CA ASP A 117 10.54 -22.54 22.37
C ASP A 117 9.93 -21.19 21.92
N LEU A 118 8.61 -21.10 22.05
CA LEU A 118 7.80 -19.93 21.70
C LEU A 118 7.49 -19.08 22.95
N ASP A 119 8.49 -18.36 23.46
CA ASP A 119 8.30 -17.35 24.52
C ASP A 119 7.63 -16.09 23.94
N ILE A 120 6.29 -16.14 23.85
CA ILE A 120 5.42 -15.05 23.35
C ILE A 120 4.70 -14.34 24.51
N SER A 121 4.63 -14.95 25.69
CA SER A 121 3.82 -14.50 26.83
C SER A 121 4.40 -13.30 27.59
N SER A 122 5.69 -13.01 27.42
CA SER A 122 6.41 -11.96 28.14
C SER A 122 6.40 -10.59 27.45
N ILE A 123 5.79 -10.47 26.26
CA ILE A 123 5.96 -9.32 25.39
C ILE A 123 4.68 -8.46 25.37
N PRO A 124 4.74 -7.17 25.73
CA PRO A 124 3.65 -6.23 25.49
C PRO A 124 3.32 -6.21 24.00
N LEU A 125 2.07 -6.52 23.63
CA LEU A 125 1.63 -6.65 22.23
C LEU A 125 1.42 -5.28 21.56
N GLU A 126 2.45 -4.45 21.56
CA GLU A 126 2.50 -3.17 20.85
C GLU A 126 3.04 -3.35 19.42
N GLY A 127 2.78 -2.39 18.53
CA GLY A 127 3.05 -2.54 17.09
C GLY A 127 4.53 -2.71 16.72
N THR A 128 5.48 -2.41 17.61
CA THR A 128 6.92 -2.64 17.40
C THR A 128 7.27 -4.11 17.61
N GLN A 129 6.77 -4.69 18.69
CA GLN A 129 6.98 -6.05 19.13
C GLN A 129 6.29 -7.02 18.18
N TRP A 130 5.12 -6.65 17.63
CA TRP A 130 4.51 -7.40 16.54
C TRP A 130 5.38 -7.50 15.29
N MET A 131 6.14 -6.45 14.96
CA MET A 131 7.11 -6.52 13.87
C MET A 131 8.32 -7.39 14.23
N GLU A 132 8.77 -7.39 15.48
CA GLU A 132 9.80 -8.30 15.98
C GLU A 132 9.36 -9.77 15.86
N LEU A 133 8.15 -10.09 16.31
CA LEU A 133 7.55 -11.43 16.20
C LEU A 133 7.37 -11.86 14.74
N THR A 134 6.83 -10.97 13.90
CA THR A 134 6.64 -11.26 12.47
C THR A 134 7.97 -11.46 11.76
N THR A 135 8.98 -10.66 12.06
CA THR A 135 10.32 -10.81 11.49
C THR A 135 10.97 -12.09 11.99
N THR A 136 10.78 -12.46 13.25
CA THR A 136 11.23 -13.75 13.81
C THR A 136 10.58 -14.92 13.07
N ALA A 137 9.26 -14.86 12.82
CA ALA A 137 8.54 -15.87 12.04
C ALA A 137 9.06 -16.00 10.60
N VAL A 138 9.56 -14.91 10.01
CA VAL A 138 10.22 -14.98 8.70
C VAL A 138 11.60 -15.64 8.86
N TYR A 139 12.40 -15.21 9.83
CA TYR A 139 13.77 -15.70 10.07
C TYR A 139 13.81 -17.18 10.47
N THR A 140 12.75 -17.72 11.09
CA THR A 140 12.66 -19.16 11.34
C THR A 140 12.62 -19.97 10.05
N VAL A 141 12.07 -19.42 8.96
CA VAL A 141 12.05 -20.07 7.65
C VAL A 141 13.34 -19.76 6.88
N ILE A 142 13.67 -18.48 6.72
CA ILE A 142 14.74 -18.05 5.80
C ILE A 142 16.12 -17.88 6.44
N GLY A 143 16.22 -17.95 7.76
CA GLY A 143 17.44 -17.63 8.53
C GLY A 143 17.71 -16.14 8.72
N PRO A 144 18.77 -15.77 9.47
CA PRO A 144 19.04 -14.39 9.86
C PRO A 144 19.72 -13.56 8.76
N SER A 145 18.99 -13.30 7.68
CA SER A 145 19.45 -12.43 6.58
C SER A 145 18.52 -11.21 6.44
N PRO A 146 18.94 -10.01 6.88
CA PRO A 146 18.15 -8.79 6.68
C PRO A 146 17.93 -8.50 5.19
N LEU A 147 18.93 -8.76 4.34
CA LEU A 147 18.76 -8.56 2.90
C LEU A 147 17.65 -9.47 2.33
N ALA A 148 17.61 -10.75 2.69
CA ALA A 148 16.55 -11.66 2.27
C ALA A 148 15.18 -11.24 2.81
N ALA A 149 15.10 -10.81 4.06
CA ALA A 149 13.86 -10.36 4.66
C ALA A 149 13.32 -9.07 4.03
N PHE A 150 14.19 -8.13 3.60
CA PHE A 150 13.78 -6.97 2.81
C PHE A 150 13.03 -7.39 1.53
N PHE A 151 13.46 -8.47 0.87
CA PHE A 151 12.75 -9.02 -0.29
C PHE A 151 11.38 -9.60 0.11
N VAL A 152 11.30 -10.40 1.18
CA VAL A 152 10.02 -10.97 1.64
C VAL A 152 9.00 -9.88 1.98
N PHE A 153 9.38 -8.88 2.80
CA PHE A 153 8.49 -7.78 3.17
C PHE A 153 8.18 -6.86 1.97
N GLY A 154 9.15 -6.59 1.11
CA GLY A 154 8.95 -5.82 -0.12
C GLY A 154 7.98 -6.49 -1.10
N SER A 155 8.05 -7.81 -1.24
CA SER A 155 7.11 -8.62 -2.01
C SER A 155 5.70 -8.59 -1.42
N ALA A 156 5.57 -8.69 -0.09
CA ALA A 156 4.28 -8.53 0.58
C ALA A 156 3.64 -7.16 0.26
N ALA A 157 4.43 -6.09 0.29
CA ALA A 157 3.96 -4.76 -0.10
C ALA A 157 3.54 -4.68 -1.58
N PHE A 158 4.29 -5.30 -2.48
CA PHE A 158 3.91 -5.40 -3.91
C PHE A 158 2.56 -6.07 -4.09
N TRP A 159 2.32 -7.18 -3.39
CA TRP A 159 1.04 -7.86 -3.43
C TRP A 159 -0.09 -7.00 -2.85
N GLY A 160 0.16 -6.22 -1.81
CA GLY A 160 -0.77 -5.20 -1.32
C GLY A 160 -1.19 -4.20 -2.42
N VAL A 161 -0.22 -3.64 -3.13
CA VAL A 161 -0.43 -2.74 -4.28
C VAL A 161 -1.24 -3.43 -5.38
N TYR A 162 -0.91 -4.69 -5.68
CA TYR A 162 -1.64 -5.50 -6.65
C TYR A 162 -3.11 -5.75 -6.24
N LEU A 163 -3.37 -5.97 -4.94
CA LEU A 163 -4.73 -6.12 -4.43
C LEU A 163 -5.50 -4.79 -4.51
N CYS A 164 -4.87 -3.64 -4.29
CA CYS A 164 -5.47 -2.33 -4.60
C CYS A 164 -5.81 -2.18 -6.10
N TYR A 165 -4.92 -2.66 -7.00
CA TYR A 165 -5.21 -2.75 -8.45
C TYR A 165 -6.48 -3.56 -8.73
N ARG A 166 -6.61 -4.72 -8.10
CA ARG A 166 -7.78 -5.59 -8.25
C ARG A 166 -9.05 -5.01 -7.63
N ALA A 167 -8.93 -4.29 -6.52
CA ALA A 167 -10.04 -3.57 -5.90
C ALA A 167 -10.61 -2.54 -6.88
N PHE A 168 -9.74 -1.73 -7.51
CA PHE A 168 -10.13 -0.75 -8.51
C PHE A 168 -10.82 -1.39 -9.72
N ARG A 169 -10.26 -2.48 -10.28
CA ARG A 169 -10.88 -3.18 -11.43
C ARG A 169 -12.25 -3.77 -11.10
N THR A 170 -12.46 -4.15 -9.84
CA THR A 170 -13.75 -4.66 -9.36
C THR A 170 -14.76 -3.53 -9.16
N ALA A 171 -14.33 -2.41 -8.58
CA ALA A 171 -15.20 -1.27 -8.26
C ALA A 171 -15.49 -0.34 -9.45
N PHE A 172 -14.58 -0.25 -10.42
CA PHE A 172 -14.68 0.60 -11.61
C PHE A 172 -14.31 -0.16 -12.90
N PRO A 173 -15.19 -1.04 -13.42
CA PRO A 173 -14.93 -1.74 -14.69
C PRO A 173 -14.66 -0.80 -15.87
N GLY A 174 -15.31 0.38 -15.91
CA GLY A 174 -15.12 1.42 -16.93
C GLY A 174 -14.07 2.49 -16.59
N GLY A 175 -13.31 2.33 -15.50
CA GLY A 175 -12.24 3.25 -15.12
C GLY A 175 -11.02 3.15 -16.04
N ASP A 176 -10.15 4.16 -16.02
CA ASP A 176 -8.89 4.17 -16.80
C ASP A 176 -7.86 3.24 -16.12
N ALA A 177 -8.00 1.93 -16.35
CA ALA A 177 -7.15 0.89 -15.76
C ALA A 177 -5.66 1.08 -16.11
N ARG A 178 -5.37 1.62 -17.31
CA ARG A 178 -4.00 1.90 -17.74
C ARG A 178 -3.37 2.98 -16.87
N ARG A 179 -4.08 4.10 -16.69
CA ARG A 179 -3.60 5.19 -15.85
C ARG A 179 -3.45 4.77 -14.40
N TYR A 180 -4.42 4.01 -13.86
CA TYR A 180 -4.32 3.52 -12.48
C TYR A 180 -3.14 2.58 -12.30
N ALA A 181 -2.93 1.62 -13.21
CA ALA A 181 -1.79 0.71 -13.16
C ALA A 181 -0.46 1.47 -13.20
N LEU A 182 -0.33 2.47 -14.09
CA LEU A 182 0.88 3.30 -14.16
C LEU A 182 1.16 3.99 -12.81
N LEU A 183 0.16 4.63 -12.23
CA LEU A 183 0.33 5.40 -10.98
C LEU A 183 0.53 4.50 -9.78
N VAL A 184 -0.17 3.37 -9.67
CA VAL A 184 -0.12 2.54 -8.48
C VAL A 184 1.17 1.69 -8.43
N PHE A 185 1.70 1.27 -9.59
CA PHE A 185 2.87 0.39 -9.67
C PHE A 185 4.20 1.10 -9.92
N LEU A 186 4.21 2.33 -10.46
CA LEU A 186 5.46 3.02 -10.83
C LEU A 186 5.72 4.32 -10.06
N LEU A 187 4.88 4.65 -9.08
CA LEU A 187 5.07 5.85 -8.28
C LEU A 187 6.23 5.64 -7.28
N PRO A 188 7.27 6.51 -7.30
CA PRO A 188 8.50 6.32 -6.53
C PRO A 188 8.29 6.03 -5.04
N SER A 189 7.39 6.76 -4.38
CA SER A 189 7.10 6.57 -2.96
C SER A 189 6.55 5.17 -2.65
N ILE A 190 5.68 4.62 -3.49
CA ILE A 190 5.13 3.26 -3.31
C ILE A 190 6.21 2.20 -3.55
N LEU A 191 7.14 2.47 -4.46
CA LEU A 191 8.27 1.59 -4.74
C LEU A 191 9.36 1.61 -3.67
N TYR A 192 9.56 2.75 -3.00
CA TYR A 192 10.68 2.94 -2.06
C TYR A 192 10.31 2.69 -0.60
N TRP A 193 9.26 3.33 -0.08
CA TRP A 193 8.99 3.34 1.36
C TRP A 193 8.56 1.99 1.95
N PRO A 194 7.62 1.23 1.36
CA PRO A 194 7.17 -0.04 1.90
C PRO A 194 8.05 -1.18 1.37
N SER A 195 9.37 -0.99 1.37
CA SER A 195 10.36 -1.91 0.79
C SER A 195 11.48 -2.29 1.78
N SER A 196 11.19 -2.16 3.07
CA SER A 196 12.08 -2.55 4.17
C SER A 196 11.35 -3.45 5.16
N ILE A 197 12.08 -4.10 6.06
CA ILE A 197 11.51 -4.73 7.26
C ILE A 197 10.87 -3.61 8.10
N GLY A 198 9.55 -3.45 8.01
CA GLY A 198 8.89 -2.34 8.67
C GLY A 198 7.37 -2.48 8.72
N LYS A 199 6.77 -1.61 9.53
CA LYS A 199 5.31 -1.55 9.70
C LYS A 199 4.62 -1.27 8.36
N GLU A 200 5.23 -0.48 7.49
CA GLU A 200 4.62 -0.01 6.24
C GLU A 200 4.47 -1.10 5.20
N SER A 201 5.43 -2.02 5.06
CA SER A 201 5.31 -3.15 4.14
C SER A 201 4.18 -4.09 4.56
N TRP A 202 4.07 -4.36 5.86
CA TRP A 202 2.97 -5.14 6.44
C TRP A 202 1.62 -4.44 6.23
N LEU A 203 1.53 -3.17 6.61
CA LEU A 203 0.30 -2.40 6.46
C LEU A 203 -0.12 -2.24 5.01
N MET A 204 0.82 -2.08 4.07
CA MET A 204 0.50 -1.98 2.64
C MET A 204 -0.18 -3.26 2.12
N LEU A 205 0.26 -4.44 2.57
CA LEU A 205 -0.41 -5.71 2.26
C LEU A 205 -1.85 -5.68 2.76
N PHE A 206 -2.09 -5.36 4.03
CA PHE A 206 -3.43 -5.42 4.62
C PHE A 206 -4.35 -4.26 4.19
N VAL A 207 -3.80 -3.11 3.83
CA VAL A 207 -4.54 -2.04 3.12
C VAL A 207 -5.02 -2.55 1.76
N GLY A 208 -4.19 -3.29 1.03
CA GLY A 208 -4.56 -3.96 -0.21
C GLY A 208 -5.66 -5.00 -0.04
N VAL A 209 -5.51 -5.88 0.96
CA VAL A 209 -6.51 -6.89 1.34
C VAL A 209 -7.84 -6.24 1.70
N THR A 210 -7.81 -5.19 2.54
CA THR A 210 -9.00 -4.43 2.96
C THR A 210 -9.66 -3.76 1.75
N SER A 211 -8.88 -3.08 0.91
CA SER A 211 -9.38 -2.43 -0.30
C SER A 211 -10.11 -3.42 -1.22
N LEU A 212 -9.56 -4.61 -1.41
CA LEU A 212 -10.21 -5.66 -2.20
C LEU A 212 -11.45 -6.21 -1.51
N GLY A 213 -11.40 -6.42 -0.19
CA GLY A 213 -12.54 -6.82 0.63
C GLY A 213 -13.70 -5.83 0.49
N VAL A 214 -13.44 -4.53 0.60
CA VAL A 214 -14.44 -3.47 0.43
C VAL A 214 -15.03 -3.47 -0.98
N ALA A 215 -14.19 -3.58 -2.01
CA ALA A 215 -14.67 -3.64 -3.39
C ALA A 215 -15.57 -4.87 -3.64
N ARG A 216 -15.21 -6.03 -3.08
CA ARG A 216 -16.01 -7.26 -3.20
C ARG A 216 -17.29 -7.22 -2.35
N PHE A 217 -17.23 -6.59 -1.18
CA PHE A 217 -18.36 -6.39 -0.29
C PHE A 217 -19.46 -5.58 -0.97
N PHE A 218 -19.10 -4.45 -1.59
CA PHE A 218 -20.06 -3.66 -2.36
C PHE A 218 -20.47 -4.30 -3.68
N ALA A 219 -19.68 -5.22 -4.22
CA ALA A 219 -20.06 -6.06 -5.36
C ALA A 219 -20.95 -7.27 -4.97
N GLY A 220 -21.30 -7.43 -3.69
CA GLY A 220 -22.18 -8.50 -3.20
C GLY A 220 -21.55 -9.90 -3.18
N ARG A 221 -20.22 -10.00 -3.15
CA ARG A 221 -19.53 -11.30 -3.10
C ARG A 221 -19.30 -11.76 -1.66
N THR A 222 -19.49 -13.05 -1.41
CA THR A 222 -19.36 -13.67 -0.07
C THR A 222 -17.91 -13.79 0.41
N ASP A 223 -16.96 -13.85 -0.52
CA ASP A 223 -15.51 -13.87 -0.26
C ASP A 223 -14.97 -12.52 0.27
N ALA A 224 -15.82 -11.51 0.42
CA ALA A 224 -15.45 -10.21 0.98
C ALA A 224 -15.22 -10.24 2.49
N ILE A 225 -16.03 -10.99 3.24
CA ILE A 225 -15.97 -11.03 4.72
C ILE A 225 -14.59 -11.52 5.21
N PRO A 226 -14.04 -12.66 4.75
CA PRO A 226 -12.73 -13.11 5.21
C PRO A 226 -11.62 -12.11 4.88
N LEU A 227 -11.71 -11.40 3.74
CA LEU A 227 -10.76 -10.34 3.40
C LEU A 227 -10.89 -9.14 4.34
N LEU A 228 -12.10 -8.73 4.70
CA LEU A 228 -12.31 -7.65 5.65
C LEU A 228 -11.81 -8.03 7.05
N VAL A 229 -12.08 -9.24 7.53
CA VAL A 229 -11.59 -9.72 8.83
C VAL A 229 -10.07 -9.79 8.84
N ALA A 230 -9.45 -10.38 7.80
CA ALA A 230 -8.00 -10.44 7.68
C ALA A 230 -7.36 -9.04 7.58
N GLY A 231 -8.00 -8.13 6.83
CA GLY A 231 -7.61 -6.73 6.72
C GLY A 231 -7.67 -5.97 8.05
N ALA A 232 -8.77 -6.13 8.80
CA ALA A 232 -8.96 -5.55 10.12
C ALA A 232 -7.88 -6.04 11.08
N PHE A 233 -7.72 -7.36 11.19
CA PHE A 233 -6.77 -7.99 12.10
C PHE A 233 -5.32 -7.58 11.78
N GLY A 234 -4.91 -7.70 10.51
CA GLY A 234 -3.55 -7.40 10.11
C GLY A 234 -3.19 -5.92 10.23
N THR A 235 -4.14 -5.00 9.99
CA THR A 235 -3.89 -3.57 10.23
C THR A 235 -3.93 -3.21 11.72
N ALA A 236 -4.90 -3.73 12.48
CA ALA A 236 -5.11 -3.37 13.88
C ALA A 236 -3.94 -3.80 14.78
N ILE A 237 -3.36 -4.97 14.53
CA ILE A 237 -2.23 -5.49 15.30
C ILE A 237 -1.03 -4.53 15.30
N VAL A 238 -0.70 -3.96 14.15
CA VAL A 238 0.49 -3.11 14.01
C VAL A 238 0.15 -1.64 14.22
N ARG A 239 -1.03 -1.20 13.74
CA ARG A 239 -1.52 0.17 13.88
C ARG A 239 -3.05 0.20 13.99
N PRO A 240 -3.61 0.14 15.22
CA PRO A 240 -5.05 0.24 15.47
C PRO A 240 -5.69 1.47 14.84
N HIS A 241 -5.01 2.62 14.88
CA HIS A 241 -5.51 3.86 14.30
C HIS A 241 -5.70 3.78 12.78
N ILE A 242 -4.81 3.12 12.03
CA ILE A 242 -4.98 2.94 10.57
C ILE A 242 -6.18 2.02 10.28
N ALA A 243 -6.36 0.96 11.08
CA ALA A 243 -7.52 0.10 11.00
C ALA A 243 -8.81 0.90 11.26
N LEU A 244 -8.85 1.71 12.31
CA LEU A 244 -9.97 2.59 12.62
C LEU A 244 -10.29 3.54 11.46
N MET A 245 -9.28 4.15 10.83
CA MET A 245 -9.49 5.02 9.67
C MET A 245 -10.09 4.27 8.47
N LEU A 246 -9.59 3.06 8.15
CA LEU A 246 -10.11 2.23 7.05
C LEU A 246 -11.55 1.77 7.32
N PHE A 247 -11.82 1.23 8.50
CA PHE A 247 -13.13 0.71 8.85
C PHE A 247 -14.14 1.82 9.13
N GLY A 248 -13.71 2.96 9.67
CA GLY A 248 -14.52 4.18 9.75
C GLY A 248 -14.93 4.68 8.37
N ALA A 249 -13.99 4.72 7.41
CA ALA A 249 -14.31 5.03 6.02
C ALA A 249 -15.27 4.03 5.39
N LEU A 250 -15.15 2.74 5.71
CA LEU A 250 -16.07 1.69 5.27
C LEU A 250 -17.48 1.86 5.85
N THR A 251 -17.58 2.21 7.14
CA THR A 251 -18.86 2.51 7.81
C THR A 251 -19.56 3.70 7.15
N ILE A 252 -18.82 4.77 6.85
CA ILE A 252 -19.34 5.93 6.12
C ILE A 252 -19.82 5.49 4.72
N ALA A 253 -19.02 4.69 4.00
CA ALA A 253 -19.38 4.19 2.68
C ALA A 253 -20.66 3.34 2.70
N GLN A 254 -20.85 2.52 3.73
CA GLN A 254 -22.07 1.72 3.93
C GLN A 254 -23.28 2.61 4.21
N LEU A 255 -23.12 3.70 4.96
CA LEU A 255 -24.19 4.66 5.23
C LEU A 255 -24.68 5.35 3.94
N PHE A 256 -23.76 5.74 3.06
CA PHE A 256 -24.07 6.38 1.78
C PHE A 256 -24.39 5.40 0.64
N ARG A 257 -24.43 4.08 0.91
CA ARG A 257 -24.81 3.08 -0.08
C ARG A 257 -26.25 3.30 -0.59
N PRO A 258 -26.48 3.35 -1.92
CA PRO A 258 -27.82 3.39 -2.49
C PRO A 258 -28.63 2.16 -2.07
N SER A 259 -29.84 2.37 -1.55
CA SER A 259 -30.78 1.28 -1.21
C SER A 259 -31.78 1.10 -2.35
N SER A 260 -32.07 -0.14 -2.73
CA SER A 260 -32.98 -0.46 -3.84
C SER A 260 -34.46 -0.39 -3.46
N GLY A 261 -34.82 0.26 -2.35
CA GLY A 261 -36.21 0.40 -1.87
C GLY A 261 -36.85 -0.89 -1.33
N HIS A 262 -36.20 -2.04 -1.45
CA HIS A 262 -36.67 -3.31 -0.92
C HIS A 262 -36.34 -3.45 0.58
N ALA A 263 -37.26 -4.04 1.37
CA ALA A 263 -37.07 -4.23 2.81
C ALA A 263 -35.79 -5.02 3.15
N THR A 264 -35.42 -6.01 2.34
CA THR A 264 -34.18 -6.79 2.46
C THR A 264 -32.92 -5.96 2.21
N SER A 265 -32.98 -4.97 1.31
CA SER A 265 -31.89 -4.01 1.07
C SER A 265 -31.73 -3.03 2.23
N ILE A 266 -32.83 -2.64 2.87
CA ILE A 266 -32.80 -1.75 4.04
C ILE A 266 -32.24 -2.51 5.25
N LEU A 267 -32.72 -3.73 5.51
CA LEU A 267 -32.27 -4.56 6.62
C LEU A 267 -30.79 -4.94 6.50
N SER A 268 -30.33 -5.35 5.31
CA SER A 268 -28.90 -5.63 5.09
C SER A 268 -28.02 -4.37 5.20
N LYS A 269 -28.56 -3.20 4.82
CA LYS A 269 -27.87 -1.92 5.02
C LYS A 269 -27.74 -1.58 6.51
N THR A 270 -28.82 -1.67 7.28
CA THR A 270 -28.82 -1.34 8.72
C THR A 270 -28.02 -2.34 9.53
N ALA A 271 -28.17 -3.65 9.28
CA ALA A 271 -27.36 -4.69 9.92
C ALA A 271 -25.88 -4.52 9.58
N GLY A 272 -25.55 -4.30 8.30
CA GLY A 272 -24.16 -4.04 7.89
C GLY A 272 -23.58 -2.78 8.54
N PHE A 273 -24.35 -1.70 8.66
CA PHE A 273 -23.93 -0.50 9.36
C PHE A 273 -23.71 -0.76 10.85
N ALA A 274 -24.63 -1.47 11.53
CA ALA A 274 -24.52 -1.77 12.95
C ALA A 274 -23.27 -2.63 13.25
N VAL A 275 -23.02 -3.66 12.46
CA VAL A 275 -21.82 -4.51 12.60
C VAL A 275 -20.54 -3.72 12.36
N LEU A 276 -20.49 -2.89 11.32
CA LEU A 276 -19.32 -2.06 11.02
C LEU A 276 -19.11 -0.95 12.05
N ALA A 277 -20.19 -0.35 12.58
CA ALA A 277 -20.13 0.64 13.63
C ALA A 277 -19.64 0.03 14.94
N LEU A 278 -20.13 -1.16 15.32
CA LEU A 278 -19.63 -1.91 16.47
C LEU A 278 -18.14 -2.25 16.29
N GLY A 279 -17.75 -2.74 15.11
CA GLY A 279 -16.34 -2.99 14.78
C GLY A 279 -15.48 -1.73 14.87
N ALA A 280 -15.97 -0.58 14.40
CA ALA A 280 -15.28 0.70 14.52
C ALA A 280 -15.14 1.15 15.99
N VAL A 281 -16.16 0.93 16.84
CA VAL A 281 -16.07 1.23 18.28
C VAL A 281 -15.03 0.33 18.96
N LEU A 282 -14.98 -0.96 18.63
CA LEU A 282 -13.94 -1.88 19.15
C LEU A 282 -12.53 -1.48 18.70
N LEU A 283 -12.37 -1.04 17.44
CA LEU A 283 -11.09 -0.54 16.94
C LEU A 283 -10.73 0.81 17.58
N ALA A 284 -11.73 1.65 17.90
CA ALA A 284 -11.52 2.92 18.59
C ALA A 284 -11.05 2.70 20.04
N SER A 285 -11.65 1.74 20.77
CA SER A 285 -11.19 1.42 22.12
C SER A 285 -9.77 0.85 22.13
N GLN A 286 -9.43 -0.05 21.18
CA GLN A 286 -8.06 -0.52 21.01
C GLN A 286 -7.09 0.61 20.63
N SER A 287 -7.54 1.55 19.79
CA SER A 287 -6.73 2.72 19.42
C SER A 287 -6.51 3.65 20.60
N ALA A 288 -7.54 3.90 21.43
CA ALA A 288 -7.42 4.72 22.63
C ALA A 288 -6.46 4.10 23.65
N ALA A 289 -6.60 2.79 23.91
CA ALA A 289 -5.69 2.04 24.76
C ALA A 289 -4.24 2.08 24.23
N PHE A 290 -4.06 1.96 22.91
CA PHE A 290 -2.74 2.08 22.27
C PHE A 290 -2.16 3.49 22.35
N LEU A 291 -3.02 4.52 22.35
CA LEU A 291 -2.61 5.91 22.45
C LEU A 291 -2.40 6.37 23.90
N GLY A 292 -2.87 5.61 24.89
CA GLY A 292 -2.87 6.01 26.30
C GLY A 292 -3.89 7.11 26.59
N ILE A 293 -5.01 7.12 25.86
CA ILE A 293 -6.06 8.12 25.97
C ILE A 293 -7.18 7.56 26.86
N ASP A 294 -7.34 8.11 28.06
CA ASP A 294 -8.40 7.73 29.00
C ASP A 294 -9.76 8.35 28.63
N ASP A 295 -9.79 9.40 27.79
CA ASP A 295 -11.00 10.08 27.34
C ASP A 295 -11.01 10.31 25.83
N LEU A 296 -11.98 9.72 25.11
CA LEU A 296 -12.15 9.78 23.65
C LEU A 296 -12.72 11.13 23.15
N SER A 297 -12.58 12.21 23.91
CA SER A 297 -13.04 13.54 23.52
C SER A 297 -12.18 14.14 22.40
N VAL A 298 -12.78 14.94 21.52
CA VAL A 298 -12.06 15.55 20.37
C VAL A 298 -10.92 16.46 20.84
N GLY A 299 -11.05 17.05 22.04
CA GLY A 299 -10.04 17.93 22.65
C GLY A 299 -8.81 17.20 23.18
N SER A 300 -8.98 16.06 23.88
CA SER A 300 -7.84 15.25 24.35
C SER A 300 -7.04 14.64 23.20
N ILE A 301 -7.73 14.25 22.12
CA ILE A 301 -7.13 13.74 20.89
C ILE A 301 -6.30 14.83 20.21
N SER A 302 -6.77 16.08 20.20
CA SER A 302 -6.02 17.21 19.62
C SER A 302 -4.75 17.55 20.40
N ASP A 303 -4.81 17.54 21.73
CA ASP A 303 -3.67 17.92 22.58
C ASP A 303 -2.54 16.87 22.49
N GLN A 304 -2.89 15.57 22.48
CA GLN A 304 -1.90 14.52 22.27
C GLN A 304 -1.37 14.47 20.83
N LEU A 305 -2.18 14.81 19.82
CA LEU A 305 -1.71 14.95 18.44
C LEU A 305 -0.69 16.09 18.30
N GLN A 306 -0.81 17.13 19.12
CA GLN A 306 0.13 18.25 19.18
C GLN A 306 1.41 17.87 19.93
N GLU A 307 1.31 17.23 21.10
CA GLU A 307 2.47 16.75 21.88
C GLU A 307 3.31 15.72 21.09
N ARG A 308 2.66 14.80 20.37
CA ARG A 308 3.36 13.86 19.47
C ARG A 308 3.91 14.55 18.22
N GLY A 309 3.24 15.60 17.73
CA GLY A 309 3.73 16.43 16.64
C GLY A 309 5.05 17.13 17.02
N GLU A 310 5.12 17.66 18.24
CA GLU A 310 6.32 18.30 18.80
C GLU A 310 7.46 17.28 19.00
N ASN A 311 7.17 16.09 19.52
CA ASN A 311 8.16 15.00 19.64
C ASN A 311 8.64 14.44 18.29
N ALA A 312 7.83 14.51 17.22
CA ALA A 312 8.20 14.09 15.87
C ALA A 312 9.11 15.10 15.13
N THR A 313 9.37 16.26 15.74
CA THR A 313 10.20 17.35 15.18
C THR A 313 11.71 17.07 15.28
N GLN A 314 12.13 15.94 15.88
CA GLN A 314 13.54 15.57 15.94
C GLN A 314 14.08 15.13 14.58
N GLY A 315 15.07 15.87 14.07
CA GLY A 315 15.76 15.65 12.80
C GLY A 315 15.70 16.88 11.86
N GLY A 316 16.77 17.13 11.09
CA GLY A 316 16.96 18.33 10.24
C GLY A 316 16.02 18.49 9.03
N SER A 317 14.80 17.93 9.09
CA SER A 317 13.73 18.05 8.07
C SER A 317 12.38 18.34 8.72
N SER A 318 12.39 19.07 9.83
CA SER A 318 11.21 19.54 10.54
C SER A 318 10.54 20.72 9.84
N PHE A 319 9.23 20.83 10.00
CA PHE A 319 8.44 21.98 9.56
C PHE A 319 7.31 22.24 10.57
N THR A 320 6.80 23.48 10.59
CA THR A 320 5.64 23.84 11.41
C THR A 320 4.39 23.15 10.86
N ALA A 321 3.97 22.06 11.53
CA ALA A 321 2.69 21.44 11.25
C ALA A 321 1.56 22.46 11.52
N THR A 322 0.53 22.44 10.69
CA THR A 322 -0.71 23.19 10.96
C THR A 322 -1.79 22.16 11.24
N PRO A 323 -2.03 21.81 12.52
CA PRO A 323 -3.05 20.86 12.90
C PRO A 323 -4.42 21.24 12.31
N ALA A 324 -5.13 20.28 11.71
CA ALA A 324 -6.48 20.49 11.16
C ALA A 324 -7.55 20.55 12.28
N LEU A 325 -7.32 21.39 13.29
CA LEU A 325 -8.20 21.58 14.45
C LEU A 325 -9.39 22.50 14.15
N SER A 326 -9.28 23.33 13.11
CA SER A 326 -10.33 24.23 12.65
C SER A 326 -10.85 23.83 11.26
N PRO A 327 -12.18 23.91 10.99
CA PRO A 327 -12.76 23.73 9.66
C PRO A 327 -12.12 24.59 8.57
N LEU A 328 -11.54 25.75 8.93
CA LEU A 328 -10.83 26.62 7.98
C LEU A 328 -9.41 26.13 7.63
N ALA A 329 -8.77 25.33 8.48
CA ALA A 329 -7.41 24.81 8.24
C ALA A 329 -7.40 23.55 7.35
N TRP A 330 -8.57 22.94 7.14
CA TRP A 330 -8.73 21.69 6.39
C TRP A 330 -8.19 21.68 4.95
N PRO A 331 -8.43 22.71 4.11
CA PRO A 331 -7.89 22.75 2.77
C PRO A 331 -6.35 22.79 2.75
N VAL A 332 -5.76 23.54 3.69
CA VAL A 332 -4.30 23.66 3.85
C VAL A 332 -3.69 22.35 4.35
N ALA A 333 -4.35 21.68 5.29
CA ALA A 333 -3.94 20.36 5.78
C ALA A 333 -3.97 19.30 4.68
N LEU A 334 -5.00 19.27 3.84
CA LEU A 334 -5.09 18.34 2.71
C LEU A 334 -3.95 18.57 1.72
N VAL A 335 -3.65 19.82 1.38
CA VAL A 335 -2.54 20.15 0.47
C VAL A 335 -1.20 19.76 1.10
N THR A 336 -1.03 20.00 2.40
CA THR A 336 0.18 19.65 3.13
C THR A 336 0.41 18.14 3.17
N VAL A 337 -0.60 17.35 3.55
CA VAL A 337 -0.45 15.90 3.65
C VAL A 337 -0.25 15.25 2.27
N VAL A 338 -0.92 15.76 1.24
CA VAL A 338 -0.90 15.14 -0.08
C VAL A 338 0.31 15.59 -0.92
N PHE A 339 0.61 16.89 -0.96
CA PHE A 339 1.52 17.46 -1.96
C PHE A 339 2.87 17.96 -1.42
N ARG A 340 3.00 18.26 -0.12
CA ARG A 340 4.30 18.64 0.44
C ARG A 340 5.23 17.42 0.60
N PRO A 341 6.58 17.59 0.59
CA PRO A 341 7.33 18.85 0.50
C PRO A 341 7.25 19.49 -0.89
N PHE A 342 7.29 20.82 -0.95
CA PHE A 342 7.42 21.52 -2.23
C PHE A 342 8.88 21.57 -2.70
N PRO A 343 9.15 21.78 -4.01
CA PRO A 343 10.53 21.81 -4.52
C PRO A 343 11.43 22.84 -3.84
N PHE A 344 10.86 23.92 -3.32
CA PHE A 344 11.56 24.97 -2.57
C PHE A 344 11.80 24.63 -1.09
N GLU A 345 11.24 23.54 -0.58
CA GLU A 345 11.42 23.05 0.80
C GLU A 345 12.40 21.86 0.86
N ALA A 346 12.92 21.43 -0.29
CA ALA A 346 13.75 20.25 -0.42
C ALA A 346 15.21 20.57 -0.07
N ASN A 347 15.63 20.20 1.15
CA ASN A 347 17.01 20.40 1.62
C ASN A 347 17.94 19.20 1.37
N ASN A 348 17.45 18.13 0.74
CA ASN A 348 18.23 16.95 0.38
C ASN A 348 17.64 16.24 -0.86
N VAL A 349 18.42 15.35 -1.48
CA VAL A 349 18.03 14.63 -2.72
C VAL A 349 16.75 13.81 -2.52
N GLN A 350 16.57 13.21 -1.34
CA GLN A 350 15.38 12.42 -1.04
C GLN A 350 14.10 13.28 -0.97
N LEU A 351 14.15 14.46 -0.32
CA LEU A 351 13.04 15.41 -0.33
C LEU A 351 12.79 15.98 -1.73
N LEU A 352 13.85 16.17 -2.53
CA LEU A 352 13.72 16.65 -3.90
C LEU A 352 12.92 15.66 -4.76
N VAL A 353 13.26 14.36 -4.72
CA VAL A 353 12.51 13.32 -5.45
C VAL A 353 11.04 13.25 -4.98
N GLN A 354 10.79 13.39 -3.67
CA GLN A 354 9.43 13.42 -3.12
C GLN A 354 8.65 14.67 -3.56
N SER A 355 9.31 15.82 -3.65
CA SER A 355 8.69 17.06 -4.11
C SER A 355 8.32 17.01 -5.59
N MET A 356 9.16 16.38 -6.42
CA MET A 356 8.87 16.16 -7.84
C MET A 356 7.68 15.24 -8.03
N GLU A 357 7.57 14.19 -7.21
CA GLU A 357 6.39 13.32 -7.19
C GLU A 357 5.13 14.09 -6.77
N GLY A 358 5.21 14.88 -5.69
CA GLY A 358 4.10 15.72 -5.21
C GLY A 358 3.64 16.71 -6.29
N LEU A 359 4.57 17.38 -6.96
CA LEU A 359 4.29 18.28 -8.07
C LEU A 359 3.66 17.55 -9.26
N ALA A 360 4.18 16.36 -9.62
CA ALA A 360 3.60 15.54 -10.68
C ALA A 360 2.15 15.15 -10.36
N LEU A 361 1.86 14.72 -9.12
CA LEU A 361 0.50 14.45 -8.67
C LEU A 361 -0.37 15.70 -8.74
N MET A 362 0.12 16.85 -8.29
CA MET A 362 -0.61 18.12 -8.35
C MET A 362 -0.99 18.49 -9.79
N VAL A 363 -0.06 18.37 -10.74
CA VAL A 363 -0.33 18.58 -12.17
C VAL A 363 -1.37 17.60 -12.69
N LEU A 364 -1.30 16.33 -12.29
CA LEU A 364 -2.29 15.32 -12.69
C LEU A 364 -3.69 15.61 -12.13
N PHE A 365 -3.79 16.04 -10.88
CA PHE A 365 -5.05 16.49 -10.26
C PHE A 365 -5.61 17.72 -10.98
N TYR A 366 -4.76 18.70 -11.31
CA TYR A 366 -5.16 19.88 -12.07
C TYR A 366 -5.67 19.51 -13.48
N ARG A 367 -4.98 18.63 -14.20
CA ARG A 367 -5.42 18.15 -15.53
C ARG A 367 -6.72 17.36 -15.45
N GLN A 368 -6.98 16.67 -14.34
CA GLN A 368 -8.19 15.89 -14.10
C GLN A 368 -9.34 16.71 -13.47
N ARG A 369 -9.22 18.03 -13.35
CA ARG A 369 -10.23 18.89 -12.70
C ARG A 369 -11.63 18.75 -13.28
N ALA A 370 -11.74 18.49 -14.59
CA ALA A 370 -13.04 18.34 -15.25
C ALA A 370 -13.78 17.08 -14.79
N GLN A 371 -13.07 15.96 -14.60
CA GLN A 371 -13.66 14.74 -14.06
C GLN A 371 -13.91 14.85 -12.56
N LEU A 372 -13.03 15.53 -11.82
CA LEU A 372 -13.20 15.76 -10.38
C LEU A 372 -14.42 16.64 -10.07
N ARG A 373 -14.82 17.55 -10.96
CA ARG A 373 -16.08 18.30 -10.82
C ARG A 373 -17.33 17.41 -10.79
N GLN A 374 -17.26 16.20 -11.35
CA GLN A 374 -18.36 15.24 -11.35
C GLN A 374 -18.30 14.25 -10.18
N LEU A 375 -17.27 14.36 -9.33
CA LEU A 375 -17.08 13.52 -8.14
C LEU A 375 -18.34 13.43 -7.27
N PRO A 376 -19.10 14.52 -6.98
CA PRO A 376 -20.31 14.42 -6.16
C PRO A 376 -21.39 13.51 -6.76
N SER A 377 -21.52 13.52 -8.09
CA SER A 377 -22.50 12.66 -8.78
C SER A 377 -22.08 11.18 -8.77
N THR A 378 -20.78 10.91 -8.89
CA THR A 378 -20.24 9.55 -8.92
C THR A 378 -20.20 8.94 -7.52
N LEU A 379 -19.92 9.76 -6.49
CA LEU A 379 -19.97 9.37 -5.08
C LEU A 379 -21.34 8.80 -4.68
N ARG A 380 -22.42 9.44 -5.15
CA ARG A 380 -23.80 8.96 -4.89
C ARG A 380 -24.10 7.60 -5.54
N ARG A 381 -23.33 7.19 -6.54
CA ARG A 381 -23.58 5.94 -7.31
C ARG A 381 -22.64 4.81 -6.90
N ASN A 382 -21.45 5.12 -6.40
CA ASN A 382 -20.43 4.13 -6.12
C ASN A 382 -19.95 4.21 -4.65
N PRO A 383 -20.40 3.28 -3.77
CA PRO A 383 -19.99 3.30 -2.36
C PRO A 383 -18.50 3.03 -2.16
N TYR A 384 -17.82 2.32 -3.07
CA TYR A 384 -16.37 2.17 -3.00
C TYR A 384 -15.65 3.52 -3.17
N LEU A 385 -16.18 4.42 -4.01
CA LEU A 385 -15.64 5.77 -4.13
C LEU A 385 -15.81 6.58 -2.85
N VAL A 386 -16.93 6.41 -2.15
CA VAL A 386 -17.16 7.02 -0.83
C VAL A 386 -16.13 6.51 0.16
N PHE A 387 -15.85 5.21 0.19
CA PHE A 387 -14.78 4.63 1.02
C PHE A 387 -13.42 5.28 0.73
N VAL A 388 -13.04 5.38 -0.56
CA VAL A 388 -11.77 6.02 -0.96
C VAL A 388 -11.69 7.46 -0.48
N VAL A 389 -12.71 8.28 -0.76
CA VAL A 389 -12.71 9.70 -0.39
C VAL A 389 -12.73 9.88 1.13
N SER A 390 -13.57 9.12 1.84
CA SER A 390 -13.64 9.17 3.29
C SER A 390 -12.31 8.77 3.93
N TYR A 391 -11.64 7.73 3.43
CA TYR A 391 -10.34 7.32 3.95
C TYR A 391 -9.28 8.40 3.75
N VAL A 392 -9.21 8.99 2.54
CA VAL A 392 -8.27 10.10 2.26
C VAL A 392 -8.51 11.28 3.18
N LEU A 393 -9.78 11.66 3.41
CA LEU A 393 -10.12 12.78 4.29
C LEU A 393 -9.76 12.49 5.75
N ILE A 394 -10.16 11.35 6.28
CA ILE A 394 -9.83 10.95 7.66
C ILE A 394 -8.31 10.85 7.85
N PHE A 395 -7.59 10.32 6.86
CA PHE A 395 -6.14 10.24 6.90
C PHE A 395 -5.50 11.62 6.91
N CYS A 396 -5.94 12.53 6.03
CA CYS A 396 -5.43 13.91 6.02
C CYS A 396 -5.69 14.63 7.35
N TRP A 397 -6.83 14.38 7.98
CA TRP A 397 -7.14 14.92 9.30
C TRP A 397 -6.17 14.42 10.36
N GLY A 398 -6.07 13.09 10.52
CA GLY A 398 -5.30 12.48 11.60
C GLY A 398 -3.78 12.67 11.47
N PHE A 399 -3.27 12.86 10.25
CA PHE A 399 -1.84 13.03 9.99
C PHE A 399 -1.41 14.49 9.74
N SER A 400 -2.34 15.45 9.83
CA SER A 400 -2.06 16.88 9.64
C SER A 400 -1.13 17.49 10.70
N SER A 401 -1.03 16.88 11.89
CA SER A 401 -0.19 17.36 12.99
C SER A 401 1.27 16.89 12.93
N ILE A 402 1.64 16.02 11.99
CA ILE A 402 3.03 15.52 11.89
C ILE A 402 3.92 16.57 11.20
N GLY A 403 4.83 17.17 11.96
CA GLY A 403 5.78 18.21 11.50
C GLY A 403 7.10 17.68 10.92
N ASN A 404 7.11 16.49 10.30
CA ASN A 404 8.32 15.88 9.75
C ASN A 404 8.06 15.29 8.36
N PHE A 405 8.76 15.82 7.34
CA PHE A 405 8.53 15.42 5.94
C PHE A 405 8.83 13.93 5.70
N GLY A 406 9.85 13.36 6.34
CA GLY A 406 10.23 11.97 6.18
C GLY A 406 9.19 11.02 6.78
N ILE A 407 8.71 11.32 7.98
CA ILE A 407 7.65 10.52 8.64
C ILE A 407 6.34 10.65 7.85
N LEU A 408 5.97 11.87 7.45
CA LEU A 408 4.75 12.13 6.69
C LEU A 408 4.78 11.39 5.34
N ALA A 409 5.89 11.45 4.59
CA ALA A 409 6.04 10.74 3.32
C ALA A 409 5.93 9.22 3.49
N ARG A 410 6.51 8.65 4.57
CA ARG A 410 6.40 7.22 4.91
C ARG A 410 4.95 6.81 5.21
N GLN A 411 4.21 7.61 6.00
CA GLN A 411 2.80 7.32 6.31
C GLN A 411 1.90 7.49 5.08
N ARG A 412 2.13 8.54 4.28
CA ARG A 412 1.34 8.89 3.08
C ARG A 412 1.22 7.73 2.09
N VAL A 413 2.23 6.86 2.01
CA VAL A 413 2.26 5.70 1.12
C VAL A 413 1.09 4.74 1.34
N LEU A 414 0.55 4.63 2.55
CA LEU A 414 -0.61 3.80 2.85
C LEU A 414 -1.91 4.37 2.25
N MET A 415 -1.95 5.69 2.03
CA MET A 415 -3.07 6.39 1.42
C MET A 415 -2.94 6.50 -0.11
N LEU A 416 -1.72 6.59 -0.64
CA LEU A 416 -1.46 6.88 -2.06
C LEU A 416 -2.19 5.95 -3.05
N PRO A 417 -2.23 4.61 -2.88
CA PRO A 417 -2.97 3.73 -3.78
C PRO A 417 -4.44 4.10 -3.93
N LEU A 418 -5.08 4.46 -2.81
CA LEU A 418 -6.48 4.87 -2.79
C LEU A 418 -6.64 6.29 -3.33
N LEU A 419 -5.71 7.21 -3.03
CA LEU A 419 -5.72 8.56 -3.59
C LEU A 419 -5.67 8.55 -5.13
N VAL A 420 -4.80 7.74 -5.73
CA VAL A 420 -4.64 7.70 -7.19
C VAL A 420 -5.83 7.06 -7.92
N VAL A 421 -6.79 6.42 -7.21
CA VAL A 421 -8.09 6.03 -7.77
C VAL A 421 -8.84 7.24 -8.30
N LEU A 422 -8.78 8.38 -7.61
CA LEU A 422 -9.46 9.61 -8.01
C LEU A 422 -8.95 10.15 -9.36
N LEU A 423 -7.70 9.84 -9.70
CA LEU A 423 -7.07 10.22 -10.98
C LEU A 423 -7.43 9.28 -12.13
N ALA A 424 -8.00 8.11 -11.84
CA ALA A 424 -8.32 7.07 -12.80
C ALA A 424 -9.84 6.85 -13.00
N LEU A 425 -10.67 7.76 -12.48
CA LEU A 425 -12.12 7.70 -12.66
C LEU A 425 -12.51 7.65 -14.15
N PRO A 426 -13.62 6.97 -14.51
CA PRO A 426 -14.08 6.85 -15.89
C PRO A 426 -14.16 8.21 -16.58
N ARG A 427 -13.60 8.32 -17.79
CA ARG A 427 -13.83 9.50 -18.63
C ARG A 427 -15.25 9.41 -19.17
N VAL A 428 -16.03 10.47 -18.97
CA VAL A 428 -17.33 10.59 -19.64
C VAL A 428 -17.09 10.46 -21.14
N HIS A 429 -17.66 9.41 -21.75
CA HIS A 429 -17.97 9.50 -23.17
C HIS A 429 -18.91 10.69 -23.29
N ARG A 430 -18.43 11.83 -23.81
CA ARG A 430 -19.34 12.75 -24.48
C ARG A 430 -19.99 11.88 -25.54
N ASP A 431 -21.28 11.61 -25.38
CA ASP A 431 -22.07 10.92 -26.39
C ASP A 431 -21.79 11.62 -27.71
N VAL A 432 -21.03 10.96 -28.59
CA VAL A 432 -21.08 11.29 -30.00
C VAL A 432 -22.50 10.86 -30.38
N PRO A 433 -23.41 11.77 -30.75
CA PRO A 433 -24.74 11.37 -31.15
C PRO A 433 -24.57 10.36 -32.29
N LYS A 434 -25.09 9.14 -32.09
CA LYS A 434 -25.22 8.14 -33.15
C LYS A 434 -26.23 8.67 -34.17
N VAL A 435 -25.80 9.62 -34.98
CA VAL A 435 -26.44 9.90 -36.27
C VAL A 435 -26.17 8.66 -37.13
N ALA A 436 -27.23 8.18 -37.80
CA ALA A 436 -27.27 7.04 -38.70
C ALA A 436 -27.44 5.64 -38.06
N ARG A 437 -28.63 5.40 -37.48
CA ARG A 437 -29.39 4.16 -37.77
C ARG A 437 -30.78 4.51 -38.31
N ARG A 438 -30.79 5.11 -39.50
CA ARG A 438 -31.95 5.11 -40.41
C ARG A 438 -31.48 4.37 -41.66
N ARG A 439 -32.27 3.37 -42.09
CA ARG A 439 -32.09 2.40 -43.19
C ARG A 439 -31.64 1.03 -42.74
N PHE A 440 -32.62 0.23 -42.30
CA PHE A 440 -32.90 -1.11 -42.84
C PHE A 440 -34.34 -1.44 -42.45
N ARG A 441 -35.27 -0.90 -43.23
CA ARG A 441 -36.66 -1.33 -43.25
C ARG A 441 -37.18 -1.13 -44.67
N VAL A 442 -36.72 -1.97 -45.60
CA VAL A 442 -37.32 -2.21 -46.92
C VAL A 442 -36.96 -3.64 -47.35
N THR A 443 -37.97 -4.35 -47.86
CA THR A 443 -38.01 -5.60 -48.67
C THR A 443 -37.72 -6.95 -48.03
N ALA A 444 -38.81 -7.67 -47.75
CA ALA A 444 -39.18 -9.02 -48.18
C ALA A 444 -40.44 -9.38 -47.33
N GLU A 445 -41.69 -9.30 -47.79
CA GLU A 445 -42.31 -9.98 -48.95
C GLU A 445 -41.71 -11.35 -49.27
#